data_AF-A0A920V4X8-F1
#
_entry.id   AF-A0A920V4X8-F1
#
_cell.length_a   1.000
_cell.length_b   1.000
_cell.length_c   1.000
_cell.angle_alpha   90.00
_cell.angle_beta   90.00
_cell.angle_gamma   90.00
#
_symmetry.space_group_name_H-M   'P 1'
#
loop_
_entity.id
_entity.type
_entity.pdbx_description
1 polymer ?
#
loop_
_entity_poly.entity_id
_entity_poly.type
_entity_poly.pdbx_seq_one_letter_code
_entity_poly.pdbx_strand_id
1 'polypeptide(L)'
;MKIGKDQEIICGINVIETVLNLRPESAKTLFVLDSKSNPRIKKILSSAKTNQIEIFLKRPRISFQATLENKITKDWLCYAIKELKNQNHS
;
A
#
# COMPACT_ATOMS: atom_id res chain seq x y z
N MET A 1 4.79 11.65 5.51
CA MET A 1 5.28 11.04 4.25
C MET A 1 5.08 12.07 3.15
N LYS A 2 6.08 12.35 2.32
CA LYS A 2 5.88 13.20 1.13
C LYS A 2 5.54 12.29 -0.04
N ILE A 3 4.35 12.44 -0.61
CA ILE A 3 3.89 11.70 -1.79
C ILE A 3 4.32 12.53 -3.01
N GLY A 4 4.96 11.89 -4.00
CA GLY A 4 5.29 12.54 -5.27
C GLY A 4 4.04 12.93 -6.07
N LYS A 5 4.17 13.84 -7.05
CA LYS A 5 3.05 14.27 -7.89
C LYS A 5 2.37 13.12 -8.64
N ASP A 6 3.12 12.08 -9.00
CA ASP A 6 2.65 10.92 -9.77
C ASP A 6 2.47 9.67 -8.89
N GLN A 7 2.24 9.87 -7.60
CA GLN A 7 2.04 8.79 -6.64
C GLN A 7 0.67 8.90 -5.98
N GLU A 8 0.05 7.75 -5.77
CA GLU A 8 -1.24 7.65 -5.10
C GLU A 8 -1.12 6.71 -3.89
N ILE A 9 -1.86 7.00 -2.83
CA ILE A 9 -2.08 6.06 -1.74
C ILE A 9 -3.37 5.31 -2.04
N ILE A 10 -3.25 4.00 -2.22
CA ILE A 10 -4.40 3.12 -2.21
C ILE A 10 -4.44 2.35 -0.91
N CYS A 11 -5.63 1.92 -0.56
CA CYS A 11 -5.84 1.16 0.63
C CYS A 11 -7.03 0.22 0.45
N GLY A 12 -7.23 -0.65 1.44
CA GLY A 12 -8.22 -1.70 1.37
C GLY A 12 -7.61 -2.99 0.82
N ILE A 13 -7.83 -4.08 1.55
CA ILE A 13 -7.10 -5.33 1.34
C ILE A 13 -7.32 -5.92 -0.07
N ASN A 14 -8.54 -5.80 -0.62
CA ASN A 14 -8.89 -6.29 -1.95
C ASN A 14 -8.23 -5.48 -3.07
N VAL A 15 -8.18 -4.14 -2.92
CA VAL A 15 -7.56 -3.25 -3.90
C VAL A 15 -6.06 -3.53 -3.95
N ILE A 16 -5.42 -3.66 -2.78
CA ILE A 16 -3.99 -4.00 -2.67
C ILE A 16 -3.72 -5.35 -3.32
N GLU A 17 -4.51 -6.39 -3.00
CA GLU A 17 -4.35 -7.71 -3.63
C GLU A 17 -4.51 -7.64 -5.15
N THR A 18 -5.49 -6.88 -5.65
CA THR A 18 -5.72 -6.69 -7.09
C THR A 18 -4.53 -6.03 -7.77
N VAL A 19 -3.99 -4.95 -7.19
CA VAL A 19 -2.83 -4.23 -7.76
C VAL A 19 -1.58 -5.10 -7.77
N LEU A 20 -1.31 -5.81 -6.66
CA LEU A 20 -0.16 -6.71 -6.58
C LEU A 20 -0.25 -7.87 -7.58
N ASN A 21 -1.45 -8.31 -7.94
CA ASN A 21 -1.65 -9.40 -8.89
C ASN A 21 -1.63 -8.93 -10.35
N LEU A 22 -2.22 -7.76 -10.66
CA LEU A 22 -2.40 -7.29 -12.03
C LEU A 22 -1.29 -6.35 -12.51
N ARG A 23 -0.72 -5.54 -11.60
CA ARG A 23 0.23 -4.46 -11.92
C ARG A 23 1.29 -4.28 -10.80
N PRO A 24 2.02 -5.34 -10.40
CA PRO A 24 2.99 -5.25 -9.31
C PRO A 24 4.08 -4.20 -9.52
N GLU A 25 4.42 -3.86 -10.76
CA GLU A 25 5.40 -2.84 -11.14
C GLU A 25 4.95 -1.41 -10.87
N SER A 26 3.64 -1.15 -10.85
CA SER A 26 3.08 0.14 -10.43
C SER A 26 3.25 0.35 -8.92
N ALA A 27 3.61 -0.71 -8.22
CA ALA A 27 3.62 -0.76 -6.79
C ALA A 27 5.05 -0.48 -6.29
N LYS A 28 5.27 0.60 -5.50
CA LYS A 28 6.57 0.90 -4.87
C LYS A 28 6.72 0.46 -3.41
N THR A 29 5.76 0.80 -2.54
CA THR A 29 5.94 0.64 -1.08
C THR A 29 4.66 0.20 -0.37
N LEU A 30 4.76 -0.88 0.42
CA LEU A 30 3.68 -1.42 1.27
C LEU A 30 3.91 -1.04 2.73
N PHE A 31 2.90 -0.42 3.35
CA PHE A 31 2.87 -0.15 4.79
C PHE A 31 1.89 -1.10 5.47
N VAL A 32 2.38 -1.87 6.43
CA VAL A 32 1.57 -2.82 7.21
C VAL A 32 1.72 -2.51 8.68
N LEU A 33 0.61 -2.52 9.42
CA LEU A 33 0.65 -2.45 10.87
C LEU A 33 1.26 -3.74 11.44
N ASP A 34 2.28 -3.62 12.28
CA ASP A 34 2.98 -4.76 12.91
C ASP A 34 2.03 -5.67 13.71
N SER A 35 1.00 -5.09 14.30
CA SER A 35 -0.04 -5.77 15.08
C SER A 35 -1.03 -6.58 14.24
N LYS A 36 -1.05 -6.40 12.92
CA LYS A 36 -2.00 -7.07 12.02
C LYS A 36 -1.31 -8.23 11.32
N SER A 37 -1.63 -9.44 11.77
CA SER A 37 -1.11 -10.69 11.19
C SER A 37 -2.26 -11.68 11.02
N ASN A 38 -2.83 -11.73 9.82
CA ASN A 38 -3.84 -12.72 9.44
C ASN A 38 -3.42 -13.41 8.12
N PRO A 39 -4.05 -14.53 7.73
CA PRO A 39 -3.66 -15.26 6.52
C PRO A 39 -3.65 -14.42 5.24
N ARG A 40 -4.63 -13.50 5.07
CA ARG A 40 -4.67 -12.60 3.90
C ARG A 40 -3.51 -11.61 3.90
N ILE A 41 -3.18 -11.04 5.05
CA ILE A 41 -2.03 -10.14 5.19
C ILE A 41 -0.72 -10.88 4.91
N LYS A 42 -0.57 -12.11 5.40
CA LYS A 42 0.60 -12.94 5.11
C LYS A 42 0.73 -13.20 3.61
N LYS A 43 -0.37 -13.51 2.92
CA LYS A 43 -0.40 -13.68 1.45
C LYS A 43 0.06 -12.41 0.72
N ILE A 44 -0.47 -11.25 1.13
CA ILE A 44 -0.08 -9.95 0.56
C ILE A 44 1.40 -9.65 0.79
N LEU A 45 1.90 -9.87 2.00
CA LEU A 45 3.32 -9.70 2.34
C LEU A 45 4.22 -10.61 1.50
N SER A 46 3.83 -11.87 1.29
CA SER A 46 4.56 -12.79 0.42
C SER A 46 4.56 -12.32 -1.04
N SER A 47 3.41 -11.92 -1.58
CA SER A 47 3.32 -11.38 -2.95
C SER A 47 4.17 -10.11 -3.11
N ALA A 48 4.13 -9.20 -2.13
CA ALA A 48 4.97 -8.00 -2.14
C ALA A 48 6.47 -8.34 -2.13
N LYS A 49 6.90 -9.32 -1.32
CA LYS A 49 8.29 -9.79 -1.32
C LYS A 49 8.70 -10.39 -2.66
N THR A 50 7.86 -11.24 -3.24
CA THR A 50 8.11 -11.86 -4.55
C THR A 50 8.28 -10.79 -5.65
N ASN A 51 7.48 -9.73 -5.59
CA ASN A 51 7.53 -8.61 -6.53
C ASN A 51 8.55 -7.52 -6.17
N GLN A 52 9.45 -7.78 -5.21
CA GLN A 52 10.51 -6.85 -4.77
C GLN A 52 9.98 -5.48 -4.29
N ILE A 53 8.76 -5.47 -3.77
CA ILE A 53 8.13 -4.26 -3.23
C ILE A 53 8.67 -4.02 -1.83
N GLU A 54 8.99 -2.76 -1.52
CA GLU A 54 9.51 -2.39 -0.22
C GLU A 54 8.41 -2.47 0.84
N ILE A 55 8.67 -3.19 1.94
CA ILE A 55 7.69 -3.42 3.01
C ILE A 55 8.15 -2.72 4.29
N PHE A 56 7.31 -1.83 4.80
CA PHE A 56 7.51 -1.21 6.11
C PHE A 56 6.46 -1.70 7.10
N LEU A 57 6.93 -2.43 8.12
CA LEU A 57 6.13 -2.73 9.30
C LEU A 57 6.12 -1.53 10.23
N LYS A 58 4.93 -1.01 10.56
CA LYS A 58 4.75 0.17 11.40
C LYS A 58 4.00 -0.22 12.66
N ARG A 59 4.50 0.22 13.82
CA ARG A 59 3.73 0.14 15.06
C ARG A 59 2.63 1.19 15.03
N PRO A 60 1.42 0.89 15.53
CA PRO A 60 0.39 1.91 15.67
C PRO A 60 0.90 3.01 16.61
N ARG A 61 1.28 4.14 16.03
CA ARG A 61 1.53 5.40 16.75
C ARG A 61 0.46 6.38 16.30
N ILE A 62 -0.04 7.17 17.25
CA ILE A 62 -1.04 8.24 17.04
C ILE A 62 -0.62 9.17 15.87
N SER A 63 0.68 9.37 15.65
CA SER A 63 1.20 10.21 14.55
C SER A 63 1.17 9.59 13.15
N PHE A 64 1.02 8.27 13.02
CA PHE A 64 0.85 7.61 11.71
C PHE A 64 -0.61 7.70 11.24
N GLN A 65 -1.56 7.69 12.18
CA GLN A 65 -2.93 8.12 11.94
C GLN A 65 -2.94 9.58 11.52
N ALA A 66 -2.20 10.47 12.21
CA ALA A 66 -2.11 11.90 11.88
C ALA A 66 -1.62 12.26 10.47
N THR A 67 -0.81 11.41 9.85
CA THR A 67 -0.34 11.65 8.47
C THR A 67 -1.37 11.19 7.41
N LEU A 68 -2.38 10.41 7.82
CA LEU A 68 -3.54 9.97 7.03
C LEU A 68 -4.86 10.52 7.59
N GLU A 69 -4.79 11.39 8.60
CA GLU A 69 -5.92 11.95 9.33
C GLU A 69 -6.61 13.00 8.46
N ASN A 70 -7.42 12.49 7.52
CA ASN A 70 -8.73 13.09 7.37
C ASN A 70 -9.83 12.19 6.79
N LYS A 71 -9.72 10.85 6.77
CA LYS A 71 -10.90 10.05 6.33
C LYS A 71 -11.02 8.58 6.68
N ILE A 72 -10.11 7.98 7.44
CA ILE A 72 -9.91 6.55 7.28
C ILE A 72 -9.78 5.82 8.63
N THR A 73 -10.91 5.29 9.08
CA THR A 73 -11.15 4.61 10.36
C THR A 73 -10.60 3.17 10.42
N LYS A 74 -9.82 2.90 11.47
CA LYS A 74 -9.61 1.64 12.23
C LYS A 74 -9.09 0.34 11.56
N ASP A 75 -9.13 0.15 10.24
CA ASP A 75 -8.63 -1.09 9.59
C ASP A 75 -7.84 -0.84 8.30
N TRP A 76 -6.55 -0.50 8.37
CA TRP A 76 -5.82 -0.14 7.15
C TRP A 76 -4.44 -0.81 7.06
N LEU A 77 -4.37 -1.76 6.13
CA LEU A 77 -3.21 -1.93 5.26
C LEU A 77 -3.23 -0.76 4.26
N CYS A 78 -2.13 -0.02 4.14
CA CYS A 78 -2.02 1.10 3.21
C CYS A 78 -0.84 0.86 2.25
N TYR A 79 -0.98 1.28 1.01
CA TYR A 79 0.00 1.05 -0.03
C TYR A 79 0.20 2.30 -0.89
N ALA A 80 1.44 2.59 -1.30
CA ALA A 80 1.76 3.71 -2.20
C ALA A 80 2.15 3.21 -3.60
N ILE A 81 1.36 3.58 -4.60
CA ILE A 81 1.57 3.27 -6.03
C ILE A 81 2.41 4.39 -6.67
N LYS A 82 3.34 4.02 -7.54
CA LYS A 82 4.05 4.92 -8.46
C LYS A 82 3.49 4.75 -9.88
N GLU A 83 3.09 5.88 -10.45
CA GLU A 83 2.63 6.12 -11.83
C GLU A 83 1.34 5.43 -12.29
N LEU A 84 0.28 6.24 -12.29
CA LEU A 84 -0.66 6.28 -13.41
C LEU A 84 0.12 6.77 -14.64
N LYS A 85 0.78 5.86 -15.37
CA LYS A 85 1.11 6.20 -16.75
C LYS A 85 -0.20 6.45 -17.46
N ASN A 86 -0.53 7.73 -17.69
CA ASN A 86 -1.48 8.12 -18.71
C ASN A 86 -1.02 7.41 -19.98
N GLN A 87 -1.79 6.40 -20.38
CA GLN A 87 -1.75 5.90 -21.74
C GLN A 87 -2.34 7.03 -22.59
N ASN A 88 -1.50 8.02 -22.92
CA ASN A 88 -1.79 8.88 -24.06
C ASN A 88 -1.67 7.99 -25.30
N HIS A 89 -2.83 7.53 -25.74
CA HIS A 89 -3.32 7.42 -27.11
C HIS A 89 -2.28 7.38 -28.24
N SER A 90 -2.46 6.33 -29.07
CA SER A 90 -2.26 6.22 -30.54
C SER A 90 -1.03 6.84 -31.19
#